data_AF-A0A382YZA0-F1
#
_entry.id   AF-A0A382YZA0-F1
#
_cell.length_a   1.000
_cell.length_b   1.000
_cell.length_c   1.000
_cell.angle_alpha   90.00
_cell.angle_beta   90.00
_cell.angle_gamma   90.00
#
_symmetry.space_group_name_H-M   'P 1'
#
loop_
_entity.id
_entity.type
_entity.pdbx_description
1 polymer ?
#
loop_
_entity_poly.entity_id
_entity_poly.type
_entity_poly.pdbx_seq_one_letter_code
_entity_poly.pdbx_strand_id
1 'polypeptide(L)'
;MKHKTSQSGFTLIELIAVMVILGILAAVLIPRLSTVQESAYEVNAKQMYTALEAHLQMQAMNAAISGAHGLIQYPDVTVATLNYYAQDWLDDFDGEHWTQYHDDGGGEAVDDETGAFDAVYFIYHPHDTWAGTQDAPGAVDNDFSDEITAKKDNYYITYFPLT
;
A
#
# COMPACT_ATOMS: atom_id res chain seq x y z
N MET A 1 66.18 8.90 19.31
CA MET A 1 65.67 10.06 18.55
C MET A 1 64.22 9.77 18.18
N LYS A 2 63.26 10.65 18.53
CA LYS A 2 61.83 10.46 18.23
C LYS A 2 61.46 11.30 17.01
N HIS A 3 61.09 10.65 15.90
CA HIS A 3 60.56 11.33 14.72
C HIS A 3 59.13 11.78 15.01
N LYS A 4 58.87 13.10 15.04
CA LYS A 4 57.52 13.66 14.96
C LYS A 4 57.10 13.60 13.49
N THR A 5 56.07 12.82 13.20
CA THR A 5 55.40 12.83 11.89
C THR A 5 54.66 14.16 11.73
N SER A 6 54.87 14.87 10.63
CA SER A 6 54.08 16.08 10.34
C SER A 6 52.67 15.66 9.95
N GLN A 7 51.68 16.04 10.75
CA GLN A 7 50.28 16.01 10.33
C GLN A 7 50.11 17.05 9.22
N SER A 8 49.89 16.60 7.98
CA SER A 8 49.50 17.48 6.88
C SER A 8 48.06 17.95 7.16
N GLY A 9 47.90 19.23 7.52
CA GLY A 9 46.58 19.84 7.64
C GLY A 9 45.88 19.91 6.28
N PHE A 10 44.59 19.62 6.26
CA PHE A 10 43.73 19.72 5.09
C PHE A 10 43.61 21.18 4.62
N THR A 11 43.62 21.42 3.32
CA THR A 11 43.56 22.79 2.78
C THR A 11 42.11 23.29 2.67
N LEU A 12 41.90 24.60 2.81
CA LEU A 12 40.58 25.21 2.61
C LEU A 12 40.03 24.97 1.20
N ILE A 13 40.92 24.92 0.19
CA ILE A 13 40.51 24.71 -1.20
C ILE A 13 39.99 23.29 -1.45
N GLU A 14 40.57 22.29 -0.80
CA GLU A 14 40.06 20.92 -0.87
C GLU A 14 38.65 20.83 -0.27
N LEU A 15 38.40 21.54 0.83
CA LEU A 15 37.07 21.56 1.45
C LEU A 15 36.03 22.21 0.53
N ILE A 16 36.39 23.33 -0.10
CA ILE A 16 35.51 24.05 -1.03
C ILE A 16 35.21 23.18 -2.27
N ALA A 17 36.24 22.52 -2.83
CA ALA A 17 36.05 21.64 -3.98
C ALA A 17 35.06 20.50 -3.69
N VAL A 18 35.14 19.89 -2.50
CA VAL A 18 34.19 18.85 -2.07
C VAL A 18 32.77 19.41 -1.94
N MET A 19 32.59 20.58 -1.32
CA MET A 19 31.27 21.21 -1.19
C MET A 19 30.64 21.53 -2.54
N VAL A 20 31.43 21.99 -3.52
CA VAL A 20 30.95 22.26 -4.88
C VAL A 20 30.48 20.98 -5.56
N ILE A 21 31.26 19.90 -5.46
CA ILE A 21 30.89 18.60 -6.04
C ILE A 21 29.60 18.07 -5.39
N LEU A 22 29.50 18.10 -4.06
CA LEU A 22 28.29 17.69 -3.34
C LEU A 22 27.08 18.56 -3.71
N GLY A 23 27.27 19.87 -3.91
CA GLY A 23 26.21 20.77 -4.35
C GLY A 23 25.66 20.42 -5.73
N ILE A 24 26.53 20.10 -6.70
CA ILE A 24 26.11 19.68 -8.04
C ILE A 24 25.41 18.32 -8.00
N LEU A 25 25.95 17.36 -7.24
CA LEU A 25 25.34 16.04 -7.09
C LEU A 25 23.95 16.13 -6.45
N ALA A 26 23.80 16.93 -5.40
CA ALA A 26 22.51 17.12 -4.73
C ALA A 26 21.46 17.75 -5.66
N ALA A 27 21.85 18.76 -6.46
CA ALA A 27 20.94 19.43 -7.39
C ALA A 27 20.33 18.48 -8.44
N VAL A 28 21.09 17.48 -8.89
CA VAL A 28 20.61 16.49 -9.87
C VAL A 28 19.89 15.32 -9.18
N LEU A 29 20.32 14.94 -7.97
CA LEU A 29 19.79 13.76 -7.27
C LEU A 29 18.40 14.00 -6.69
N ILE A 30 18.14 15.17 -6.08
CA ILE A 30 16.90 15.46 -5.36
C ILE A 30 15.65 15.30 -6.24
N PRO A 31 15.56 15.89 -7.45
CA PRO A 31 14.37 15.76 -8.29
C PRO A 31 14.13 14.31 -8.72
N ARG A 32 15.20 13.58 -9.04
CA ARG A 32 15.13 12.17 -9.48
C ARG A 32 14.65 11.26 -8.35
N LEU A 33 15.08 11.50 -7.12
CA LEU A 33 14.66 10.70 -5.97
C LEU A 33 13.14 10.77 -5.77
N SER A 34 12.55 11.96 -5.89
CA SER A 34 11.09 12.14 -5.78
C SER A 34 10.32 11.30 -6.81
N THR A 35 10.74 11.33 -8.08
CA THR A 35 10.06 10.55 -9.14
C THR A 35 10.19 9.04 -8.95
N VAL A 36 11.31 8.58 -8.39
CA VAL A 36 11.54 7.15 -8.12
C VAL A 36 10.64 6.70 -6.97
N GLN A 37 10.48 7.50 -5.92
CA GLN A 37 9.60 7.19 -4.80
C GLN A 37 8.14 7.06 -5.25
N GLU A 38 7.63 8.02 -6.02
CA GLU A 38 6.27 7.97 -6.57
C GLU A 38 6.04 6.72 -7.43
N SER A 39 6.99 6.39 -8.31
CA SER A 39 6.90 5.16 -9.11
C SER A 39 6.95 3.89 -8.27
N ALA A 40 7.64 3.90 -7.14
CA ALA A 40 7.72 2.74 -6.24
C ALA A 40 6.37 2.48 -5.56
N TYR A 41 5.62 3.53 -5.23
CA TYR A 41 4.28 3.42 -4.65
C TYR A 41 3.30 2.77 -5.63
N GLU A 42 3.29 3.21 -6.89
CA GLU A 42 2.44 2.62 -7.93
C GLU A 42 2.80 1.15 -8.18
N VAL A 43 4.10 0.82 -8.21
CA VAL A 43 4.56 -0.57 -8.36
C VAL A 43 4.12 -1.43 -7.18
N ASN A 44 4.19 -0.91 -5.95
CA ASN A 44 3.73 -1.64 -4.76
C ASN A 44 2.23 -1.96 -4.84
N ALA A 45 1.40 -0.96 -5.17
CA ALA A 45 -0.04 -1.15 -5.36
C ALA A 45 -0.36 -2.20 -6.44
N LYS A 46 0.35 -2.17 -7.58
CA LYS A 46 0.18 -3.17 -8.65
C LYS A 46 0.60 -4.57 -8.24
N GLN A 47 1.65 -4.69 -7.44
CA GLN A 47 2.10 -5.98 -6.90
C GLN A 47 1.04 -6.57 -5.98
N MET A 48 0.47 -5.75 -5.09
CA MET A 48 -0.63 -6.16 -4.24
C MET A 48 -1.85 -6.60 -5.05
N TYR A 49 -2.27 -5.82 -6.04
CA TYR A 49 -3.37 -6.18 -6.94
C TYR A 49 -3.14 -7.54 -7.61
N THR A 50 -1.94 -7.77 -8.15
CA THR A 50 -1.59 -9.02 -8.83
C THR A 50 -1.62 -10.21 -7.87
N ALA A 51 -1.15 -10.02 -6.64
CA ALA A 51 -1.17 -11.05 -5.61
C ALA A 51 -2.60 -11.42 -5.20
N LEU A 52 -3.46 -10.42 -4.98
CA LEU A 52 -4.87 -10.61 -4.66
C LEU A 52 -5.61 -11.30 -5.81
N GLU A 53 -5.41 -10.86 -7.06
CA GLU A 53 -6.03 -11.47 -8.23
C GLU A 53 -5.63 -12.95 -8.37
N ALA A 54 -4.34 -13.27 -8.21
CA ALA A 54 -3.86 -14.64 -8.26
C ALA A 54 -4.48 -15.51 -7.15
N HIS A 55 -4.55 -14.98 -5.93
CA HIS A 55 -5.16 -15.69 -4.79
C HIS A 55 -6.64 -15.98 -5.05
N LEU A 56 -7.42 -14.97 -5.44
CA LEU A 56 -8.85 -15.11 -5.73
C LEU A 56 -9.11 -16.09 -6.88
N GLN A 57 -8.30 -16.06 -7.94
CA GLN A 57 -8.39 -17.04 -9.02
C GLN A 57 -8.09 -18.46 -8.54
N MET A 58 -7.09 -18.65 -7.69
CA MET A 58 -6.80 -19.97 -7.11
C MET A 58 -7.94 -20.50 -6.25
N GLN A 59 -8.51 -19.65 -5.39
CA GLN A 59 -9.68 -20.02 -4.60
C GLN A 59 -10.87 -20.41 -5.48
N ALA A 60 -11.13 -19.63 -6.53
CA ALA A 60 -12.23 -19.91 -7.44
C ALA A 60 -12.03 -21.20 -8.25
N MET A 61 -10.80 -21.51 -8.66
CA MET A 61 -10.46 -22.80 -9.26
C MET A 61 -10.65 -23.96 -8.28
N ASN A 62 -10.24 -23.80 -7.02
CA ASN A 62 -10.43 -24.81 -5.99
C ASN A 62 -11.92 -25.08 -5.73
N ALA A 63 -12.76 -24.04 -5.72
CA ALA A 63 -14.22 -24.18 -5.61
C ALA A 63 -14.81 -24.96 -6.79
N ALA A 64 -14.38 -24.66 -8.02
CA ALA A 64 -14.81 -25.35 -9.23
C ALA A 64 -14.50 -26.87 -9.20
N ILE A 65 -13.35 -27.24 -8.65
CA ILE A 65 -12.89 -28.63 -8.54
C ILE A 65 -13.59 -29.37 -7.38
N SER A 66 -13.77 -28.72 -6.24
CA SER A 66 -14.17 -29.39 -4.99
C SER A 66 -15.69 -29.51 -4.78
N GLY A 67 -16.50 -28.65 -5.39
CA GLY A 67 -17.94 -28.64 -5.10
C GLY A 67 -18.82 -27.89 -6.08
N ALA A 68 -18.30 -26.92 -6.83
CA ALA A 68 -19.12 -26.05 -7.68
C ALA A 68 -19.44 -26.63 -9.08
N HIS A 69 -19.28 -27.95 -9.26
CA HIS A 69 -19.67 -28.65 -10.50
C HIS A 69 -19.00 -28.06 -11.77
N GLY A 70 -17.75 -27.61 -11.64
CA GLY A 70 -17.01 -26.96 -12.72
C GLY A 70 -17.34 -25.49 -12.96
N LEU A 71 -18.18 -24.87 -12.13
CA LEU A 71 -18.42 -23.42 -12.14
C LEU A 71 -17.35 -22.70 -11.33
N ILE A 72 -16.85 -21.58 -11.87
CA ILE A 72 -15.95 -20.67 -11.16
C ILE A 72 -16.79 -19.88 -10.16
N GLN A 73 -16.46 -20.01 -8.87
CA GLN A 73 -17.11 -19.25 -7.80
C GLN A 73 -16.05 -18.56 -6.96
N TYR A 74 -16.12 -17.24 -6.88
CA TYR A 74 -15.21 -16.44 -6.05
C TYR A 74 -15.64 -16.51 -4.57
N PRO A 75 -14.72 -16.27 -3.62
CA PRO A 75 -15.03 -16.37 -2.20
C PRO A 75 -16.05 -15.32 -1.74
N ASP A 76 -16.99 -15.73 -0.89
CA ASP A 76 -17.82 -14.80 -0.14
C ASP A 76 -17.03 -14.23 1.04
N VAL A 77 -17.19 -12.93 1.29
CA VAL A 77 -16.60 -12.24 2.45
C VAL A 77 -17.69 -11.95 3.47
N THR A 78 -17.44 -12.31 4.73
CA THR A 78 -18.42 -12.25 5.83
C THR A 78 -17.79 -11.75 7.13
N VAL A 79 -16.47 -11.63 7.20
CA VAL A 79 -15.74 -11.24 8.40
C VAL A 79 -15.40 -9.76 8.31
N ALA A 80 -16.01 -8.93 9.15
CA ALA A 80 -15.78 -7.49 9.17
C ALA A 80 -14.50 -7.05 9.92
N THR A 81 -13.74 -8.01 10.46
CA THR A 81 -12.52 -7.72 11.23
C THR A 81 -11.45 -7.05 10.35
N LEU A 82 -10.90 -5.93 10.83
CA LEU A 82 -9.79 -5.21 10.18
C LEU A 82 -8.61 -6.14 9.89
N ASN A 83 -8.05 -6.04 8.69
CA ASN A 83 -6.91 -6.83 8.22
C ASN A 83 -7.11 -8.35 8.20
N TYR A 84 -8.33 -8.87 8.39
CA TYR A 84 -8.57 -10.31 8.40
C TYR A 84 -8.21 -10.97 7.06
N TYR A 85 -8.74 -10.43 5.95
CA TYR A 85 -8.49 -10.98 4.62
C TYR A 85 -7.09 -10.68 4.12
N ALA A 86 -6.50 -9.55 4.53
CA ALA A 86 -5.09 -9.29 4.24
C ALA A 86 -4.18 -10.32 4.92
N GLN A 87 -4.45 -10.70 6.16
CA GLN A 87 -3.68 -11.73 6.88
C GLN A 87 -3.95 -13.15 6.38
N ASP A 88 -5.14 -13.43 5.87
CA ASP A 88 -5.52 -14.76 5.37
C ASP A 88 -5.05 -14.99 3.92
N TRP A 89 -5.16 -13.96 3.06
CA TRP A 89 -4.89 -14.10 1.63
C TRP A 89 -3.44 -13.79 1.25
N LEU A 90 -2.72 -13.04 2.07
CA LEU A 90 -1.35 -12.61 1.81
C LEU A 90 -0.42 -13.15 2.89
N ASP A 91 0.68 -13.78 2.48
CA ASP A 91 1.64 -14.40 3.41
C ASP A 91 2.44 -13.37 4.23
N ASP A 92 2.69 -12.18 3.67
CA ASP A 92 3.45 -11.09 4.30
C ASP A 92 3.08 -9.76 3.65
N PHE A 93 2.19 -9.00 4.30
CA PHE A 93 1.83 -7.65 3.87
C PHE A 93 2.29 -6.63 4.92
N ASP A 94 2.66 -5.44 4.45
CA ASP A 94 3.11 -4.36 5.32
C ASP A 94 1.92 -3.67 5.99
N GLY A 95 1.55 -4.15 7.18
CA GLY A 95 0.44 -3.58 7.95
C GLY A 95 0.64 -2.14 8.44
N GLU A 96 1.81 -1.53 8.25
CA GLU A 96 2.04 -0.10 8.55
C GLU A 96 1.53 0.81 7.42
N HIS A 97 1.60 0.34 6.16
CA HIS A 97 1.21 1.11 4.98
C HIS A 97 0.05 0.49 4.20
N TRP A 98 -0.35 -0.73 4.52
CA TRP A 98 -1.52 -1.41 3.99
C TRP A 98 -2.53 -1.68 5.08
N THR A 99 -3.77 -1.31 4.80
CA THR A 99 -4.92 -1.65 5.63
C THR A 99 -6.02 -2.29 4.79
N GLN A 100 -6.59 -3.38 5.28
CA GLN A 100 -7.79 -3.99 4.73
C GLN A 100 -8.98 -3.74 5.65
N TYR A 101 -10.04 -3.21 5.06
CA TYR A 101 -11.34 -2.97 5.65
C TYR A 101 -12.41 -3.78 4.91
N HIS A 102 -13.47 -4.19 5.61
CA HIS A 102 -14.62 -4.88 5.01
C HIS A 102 -15.88 -4.15 5.44
N ASP A 103 -16.62 -3.67 4.44
CA ASP A 103 -17.91 -3.02 4.60
C ASP A 103 -19.03 -4.03 4.36
N ASP A 104 -19.77 -4.36 5.42
CA ASP A 104 -20.88 -5.32 5.44
C ASP A 104 -22.16 -4.60 5.04
N GLY A 105 -22.41 -4.51 3.73
CA GLY A 105 -23.57 -3.85 3.15
C GLY A 105 -23.51 -2.32 3.12
N GLY A 106 -22.34 -1.71 2.90
CA GLY A 106 -22.15 -0.26 2.70
C GLY A 106 -21.44 0.14 1.40
N GLY A 107 -20.92 -0.83 0.63
CA GLY A 107 -20.19 -0.56 -0.60
C GLY A 107 -21.09 0.01 -1.69
N GLU A 108 -20.89 1.28 -2.03
CA GLU A 108 -21.50 1.89 -3.22
C GLU A 108 -20.77 1.39 -4.48
N ALA A 109 -21.47 0.69 -5.36
CA ALA A 109 -20.97 0.48 -6.72
C ALA A 109 -20.90 1.84 -7.42
N VAL A 110 -19.84 2.09 -8.19
CA VAL A 110 -19.66 3.34 -8.97
C VAL A 110 -20.86 3.64 -9.90
N ASP A 111 -21.69 2.64 -10.18
CA ASP A 111 -22.71 2.64 -11.21
C ASP A 111 -24.16 2.47 -10.71
N ASP A 112 -24.42 2.28 -9.41
CA ASP A 112 -25.79 2.05 -8.89
C ASP A 112 -26.09 2.75 -7.55
N GLU A 113 -27.09 3.65 -7.56
CA GLU A 113 -27.58 4.38 -6.37
C GLU A 113 -28.48 3.53 -5.47
N THR A 114 -28.81 2.27 -5.84
CA THR A 114 -29.84 1.49 -5.12
C THR A 114 -29.42 0.06 -4.80
N GLY A 115 -28.26 -0.11 -4.18
CA GLY A 115 -27.89 -1.41 -3.60
C GLY A 115 -26.59 -1.27 -2.84
N ALA A 116 -26.63 -1.52 -1.53
CA ALA A 116 -25.41 -1.61 -0.76
C ALA A 116 -24.90 -3.06 -0.86
N PHE A 117 -23.69 -3.22 -1.35
CA PHE A 117 -23.05 -4.52 -1.52
C PHE A 117 -21.95 -4.69 -0.47
N ASP A 118 -21.67 -5.94 -0.12
CA ASP A 118 -20.49 -6.25 0.66
C ASP A 118 -19.25 -5.89 -0.17
N ALA A 119 -18.27 -5.24 0.46
CA ALA A 119 -17.07 -4.81 -0.24
C ALA A 119 -15.85 -4.86 0.67
N VAL A 120 -14.77 -5.48 0.16
CA VAL A 120 -13.47 -5.46 0.83
C VAL A 120 -12.59 -4.40 0.17
N TYR A 121 -12.10 -3.47 0.97
CA TYR A 121 -11.17 -2.43 0.56
C TYR A 121 -9.78 -2.76 1.07
N PHE A 122 -8.80 -2.80 0.17
CA PHE A 122 -7.38 -2.82 0.48
C PHE A 122 -6.80 -1.46 0.12
N ILE A 123 -6.28 -0.76 1.12
CA ILE A 123 -5.89 0.64 1.05
C ILE A 123 -4.39 0.73 1.29
N TYR A 124 -3.67 1.28 0.32
CA TYR A 124 -2.25 1.61 0.46
C TYR A 124 -2.09 3.10 0.77
N HIS A 125 -1.47 3.39 1.90
CA HIS A 125 -1.21 4.73 2.41
C HIS A 125 0.30 4.92 2.63
N PRO A 126 1.07 5.31 1.61
CA PRO A 126 2.54 5.41 1.70
C PRO A 126 3.06 6.58 2.53
N HIS A 127 2.20 7.56 2.84
CA HIS A 127 2.60 8.81 3.51
C HIS A 127 2.09 8.92 4.95
N ASP A 128 1.28 7.97 5.41
CA ASP A 128 0.67 8.01 6.72
C ASP A 128 0.49 6.60 7.28
N THR A 129 0.26 6.51 8.58
CA THR A 129 -0.10 5.26 9.25
C THR A 129 -1.58 5.28 9.57
N TRP A 130 -2.26 4.15 9.40
CA TRP A 130 -3.68 4.04 9.69
C TRP A 130 -4.00 4.37 11.15
N ALA A 131 -4.91 5.33 11.36
CA ALA A 131 -5.31 5.77 12.70
C ALA A 131 -6.63 5.15 13.20
N GLY A 132 -7.40 4.48 12.33
CA GLY A 132 -8.70 3.92 12.66
C GLY A 132 -8.64 2.72 13.62
N THR A 133 -9.61 2.63 14.54
CA THR A 133 -9.75 1.48 15.45
C THR A 133 -10.64 0.39 14.87
N GLN A 134 -10.40 -0.87 15.30
CA GLN A 134 -11.09 -2.09 14.85
C GLN A 134 -12.63 -2.01 14.86
N ASP A 135 -13.23 -1.19 15.74
CA ASP A 135 -14.68 -1.16 16.00
C ASP A 135 -15.44 0.00 15.32
N ALA A 136 -14.75 0.91 14.62
CA ALA A 136 -15.39 2.02 13.90
C ALA A 136 -14.48 2.60 12.81
N PRO A 137 -14.24 1.89 11.71
CA PRO A 137 -13.75 2.50 10.48
C PRO A 137 -14.97 3.08 9.77
N GLY A 138 -14.95 4.33 9.32
CA GLY A 138 -16.14 5.02 8.83
C GLY A 138 -16.91 4.31 7.71
N ALA A 139 -17.87 3.44 8.07
CA ALA A 139 -18.88 2.81 7.19
C ALA A 139 -19.87 3.81 6.55
N VAL A 140 -19.46 5.08 6.46
CA VAL A 140 -20.19 6.22 5.91
C VAL A 140 -19.23 7.23 5.27
N ASP A 141 -17.91 7.01 5.31
CA ASP A 141 -16.91 7.90 4.71
C ASP A 141 -16.13 7.18 3.60
N ASN A 142 -16.59 7.38 2.36
CA ASN A 142 -15.91 6.91 1.16
C ASN A 142 -14.51 7.53 0.95
N ASP A 143 -14.12 8.53 1.76
CA ASP A 143 -12.85 9.27 1.68
C ASP A 143 -11.86 8.92 2.82
N PHE A 144 -12.23 8.03 3.76
CA PHE A 144 -11.39 7.55 4.88
C PHE A 144 -10.62 8.69 5.59
N SER A 145 -11.28 9.83 5.72
CA SER A 145 -10.64 11.11 6.01
C SER A 145 -10.31 11.30 7.48
N ASP A 146 -10.92 10.48 8.33
CA ASP A 146 -10.64 10.39 9.76
C ASP A 146 -9.51 9.40 10.06
N GLU A 147 -9.26 8.43 9.18
CA GLU A 147 -8.26 7.38 9.34
C GLU A 147 -6.92 7.70 8.69
N ILE A 148 -6.92 8.52 7.62
CA ILE A 148 -5.71 8.90 6.87
C ILE A 148 -5.67 10.42 6.69
N THR A 149 -4.61 11.07 7.21
CA THR A 149 -4.41 12.52 7.13
C THR A 149 -3.85 12.93 5.76
N ALA A 150 -2.98 12.11 5.19
CA ALA A 150 -2.37 12.37 3.89
C ALA A 150 -3.26 11.84 2.74
N LYS A 151 -3.97 12.74 2.04
CA LYS A 151 -4.88 12.39 0.92
C LYS A 151 -4.21 12.26 -0.45
N LYS A 152 -2.88 12.25 -0.52
CA LYS A 152 -2.13 12.15 -1.78
C LYS A 152 -1.54 10.76 -1.94
N ASP A 153 -1.48 10.28 -3.17
CA ASP A 153 -0.82 9.02 -3.54
C ASP A 153 -1.34 7.79 -2.76
N ASN A 154 -2.61 7.80 -2.36
CA ASN A 154 -3.29 6.64 -1.78
C ASN A 154 -3.87 5.78 -2.90
N TYR A 155 -3.74 4.46 -2.77
CA TYR A 155 -4.23 3.52 -3.76
C TYR A 155 -5.27 2.61 -3.12
N TYR A 156 -6.37 2.40 -3.83
CA TYR A 156 -7.51 1.59 -3.38
C TYR A 156 -7.69 0.40 -4.31
N ILE A 157 -7.79 -0.79 -3.74
CA ILE A 157 -8.17 -2.01 -4.42
C ILE A 157 -9.46 -2.49 -3.75
N THR A 158 -10.54 -2.57 -4.51
CA THR A 158 -11.84 -3.01 -3.99
C THR A 158 -12.20 -4.37 -4.58
N TYR A 159 -12.64 -5.27 -3.72
CA TYR A 159 -13.19 -6.56 -4.09
C TYR A 159 -14.65 -6.63 -3.69
N PHE A 160 -15.52 -6.85 -4.68
CA PHE A 160 -16.95 -7.07 -4.49
C PHE A 160 -17.23 -8.57 -4.67
N PRO A 161 -17.55 -9.33 -3.61
CA PRO A 161 -18.05 -10.70 -3.74
C PRO A 161 -19.36 -10.72 -4.55
N LEU A 162 -19.58 -11.80 -5.30
CA LEU A 162 -20.85 -12.08 -5.96
C LEU A 162 -21.71 -12.90 -4.99
N THR A 163 -22.48 -12.23 -4.13
CA THR A 163 -23.50 -12.87 -3.27
C THR A 163 -24.71 -13.35 -4.08
#